data_AF-A0A3L7CA19-F1
#
_entry.id   AF-A0A3L7CA19-F1
#
_cell.length_a   1.000
_cell.length_b   1.000
_cell.length_c   1.000
_cell.angle_alpha   90.00
_cell.angle_beta   90.00
_cell.angle_gamma   90.00
#
_symmetry.space_group_name_H-M   'P 1'
#
loop_
_entity.id
_entity.type
_entity.pdbx_description
1 polymer ?
#
loop_
_entity_poly.entity_id
_entity_poly.type
_entity_poly.pdbx_seq_one_letter_code
_entity_poly.pdbx_strand_id
1 'polypeptide(L)'
;IAVSSGTISADPANFPSAVPVSKGGTGATSLTADRLLVSNGTGSAVIPFTCGTAQMLTFNASGVMGCTSYSSSGIFANGGNSFGTAAVLGTNDAQSLTFETDANPRMTILATGKVGVNETAPTGNLHLSNTGAVDLRIQDKSGTPVTMRILSQGGANYIESGTDFTNTTSADLHFTDMMGVNKWMTIKADGKVGINTNAPATNFQVKGGAVIGDLAPFPSAFSAITTEALNATLRNHTETTGNYVAAGAYQRFSPTANSTLSTHSLVSIVVPNVPSGVTVTSQNEAFHANATRNRYAGNVDAGTVSYLASG
;
A
#
# COMPACT_ATOMS: atom_id res chain seq x y z
N ILE A 1 -16.55 -65.04 48.21
CA ILE A 1 -16.14 -66.36 47.68
C ILE A 1 -14.95 -66.11 46.79
N ALA A 2 -13.75 -66.56 47.19
CA ALA A 2 -12.62 -66.60 46.28
C ALA A 2 -12.75 -67.90 45.50
N VAL A 3 -13.15 -67.83 44.23
CA VAL A 3 -13.19 -68.99 43.33
C VAL A 3 -11.96 -68.90 42.44
N SER A 4 -11.00 -69.81 42.64
CA SER A 4 -9.78 -69.89 41.83
C SER A 4 -10.02 -70.61 40.49
N SER A 5 -11.12 -71.35 40.37
CA SER A 5 -11.75 -71.81 39.12
C SER A 5 -13.11 -72.45 39.43
N GLY A 6 -14.06 -72.35 38.51
CA GLY A 6 -15.41 -72.92 38.63
C GLY A 6 -16.43 -72.15 37.79
N THR A 7 -17.50 -72.84 37.35
CA THR A 7 -18.66 -72.20 36.72
C THR A 7 -19.46 -71.47 37.79
N ILE A 8 -19.50 -70.13 37.72
CA ILE A 8 -20.42 -69.35 38.55
C ILE A 8 -21.81 -69.48 37.91
N SER A 9 -22.63 -70.41 38.43
CA SER A 9 -24.05 -70.47 38.11
C SER A 9 -24.75 -69.34 38.87
N ALA A 10 -24.88 -68.19 38.24
CA ALA A 10 -25.57 -67.05 38.83
C ALA A 10 -27.02 -67.04 38.34
N ASP A 11 -27.96 -67.18 39.27
CA ASP A 11 -29.39 -66.97 39.01
C ASP A 11 -29.62 -65.47 38.73
N PRO A 12 -30.11 -65.09 37.54
CA PRO A 12 -30.50 -63.71 37.23
C PRO A 12 -31.38 -63.05 38.30
N ALA A 13 -32.22 -63.83 38.99
CA ALA A 13 -33.09 -63.33 40.08
C ALA A 13 -32.33 -62.97 41.37
N ASN A 14 -31.12 -63.49 41.54
CA ASN A 14 -30.25 -63.26 42.70
C ASN A 14 -29.10 -62.29 42.42
N PHE A 15 -28.97 -61.77 41.19
CA PHE A 15 -28.04 -60.66 40.96
C PHE A 15 -28.52 -59.45 41.75
N PRO A 16 -27.63 -58.77 42.50
CA PRO A 16 -28.00 -57.55 43.18
C PRO A 16 -28.47 -56.54 42.13
N SER A 17 -29.58 -55.87 42.42
CA SER A 17 -30.22 -54.91 41.51
C SER A 17 -29.27 -53.78 41.07
N ALA A 18 -28.22 -53.52 41.86
CA ALA A 18 -27.11 -52.66 41.51
C ALA A 18 -25.77 -53.28 41.95
N VAL A 19 -24.70 -53.01 41.21
CA VAL A 19 -23.33 -53.40 41.61
C VAL A 19 -22.85 -52.45 42.72
N PRO A 20 -22.42 -52.94 43.89
CA PRO A 20 -21.97 -52.08 44.99
C PRO A 20 -20.73 -51.25 44.64
N VAL A 21 -20.65 -50.03 45.21
CA VAL A 21 -19.47 -49.14 45.07
C VAL A 21 -18.16 -49.79 45.51
N SER A 22 -18.22 -50.64 46.54
CA SER A 22 -17.07 -51.40 47.04
C SER A 22 -16.52 -52.45 46.06
N LYS A 23 -17.22 -52.67 44.95
CA LYS A 23 -16.83 -53.55 43.85
C LYS A 23 -16.61 -52.77 42.54
N GLY A 24 -16.44 -51.46 42.62
CA GLY A 24 -16.26 -50.58 41.45
C GLY A 24 -17.56 -50.27 40.70
N GLY A 25 -18.71 -50.66 41.24
CA GLY A 25 -20.02 -50.27 40.70
C GLY A 25 -20.41 -48.84 41.08
N THR A 26 -21.56 -48.38 40.57
CA THR A 26 -22.14 -47.09 40.91
C THR A 26 -23.06 -47.17 42.14
N GLY A 27 -23.43 -48.39 42.57
CA GLY A 27 -24.45 -48.61 43.59
C GLY A 27 -25.87 -48.20 43.16
N ALA A 28 -26.07 -47.85 41.89
CA ALA A 28 -27.33 -47.36 41.35
C ALA A 28 -27.93 -48.33 40.32
N THR A 29 -29.25 -48.42 40.28
CA THR A 29 -30.01 -49.22 39.29
C THR A 29 -30.23 -48.47 37.97
N SER A 30 -30.05 -47.15 37.97
CA SER A 30 -30.11 -46.26 36.80
C SER A 30 -29.16 -45.07 36.97
N LEU A 31 -28.85 -44.38 35.88
CA LEU A 31 -27.97 -43.22 35.87
C LEU A 31 -28.77 -41.95 35.56
N THR A 32 -28.31 -40.83 36.10
CA THR A 32 -28.84 -39.51 35.73
C THR A 32 -28.53 -39.25 34.25
N ALA A 33 -29.56 -38.89 33.48
CA ALA A 33 -29.41 -38.52 32.07
C ALA A 33 -28.48 -37.31 31.89
N ASP A 34 -27.80 -37.25 30.75
CA ASP A 34 -26.92 -36.15 30.33
C ASP A 34 -25.77 -35.84 31.31
N ARG A 35 -25.17 -36.90 31.86
CA ARG A 35 -24.01 -36.80 32.77
C ARG A 35 -22.84 -37.62 32.26
N LEU A 36 -21.63 -37.10 32.51
CA LEU A 36 -20.41 -37.90 32.41
C LEU A 36 -20.23 -38.68 33.72
N LEU A 37 -19.75 -39.93 33.65
CA LEU A 37 -19.37 -40.70 34.83
C LEU A 37 -17.88 -40.52 35.12
N VAL A 38 -17.55 -40.09 36.33
CA VAL A 38 -16.17 -39.79 36.74
C VAL A 38 -15.89 -40.37 38.12
N SER A 39 -14.62 -40.62 38.45
CA SER A 39 -14.27 -40.92 39.84
C SER A 39 -14.44 -39.66 40.71
N ASN A 40 -14.91 -39.82 41.95
CA ASN A 40 -15.00 -38.70 42.88
C ASN A 40 -13.60 -38.22 43.30
N GLY A 41 -13.52 -37.04 43.95
CA GLY A 41 -12.22 -36.46 44.36
C GLY A 41 -11.39 -37.30 45.35
N THR A 42 -11.97 -38.38 45.89
CA THR A 42 -11.27 -39.33 46.78
C THR A 42 -10.89 -40.64 46.09
N GLY A 43 -11.30 -40.83 44.82
CA GLY A 43 -11.13 -42.08 44.07
C GLY A 43 -11.99 -43.26 44.56
N SER A 44 -12.90 -43.04 45.50
CA SER A 44 -13.64 -44.12 46.20
C SER A 44 -14.92 -44.57 45.51
N ALA A 45 -15.46 -43.77 44.59
CA ALA A 45 -16.71 -44.07 43.90
C ALA A 45 -16.76 -43.41 42.51
N VAL A 46 -17.60 -43.98 41.63
CA VAL A 46 -18.01 -43.34 40.39
C VAL A 46 -19.23 -42.46 40.67
N ILE A 47 -19.17 -41.20 40.25
CA ILE A 47 -20.23 -40.21 40.42
C ILE A 47 -20.62 -39.60 39.07
N PRO A 48 -21.90 -39.19 38.90
CA PRO A 48 -22.31 -38.37 37.77
C PRO A 48 -21.73 -36.95 37.93
N PHE A 49 -21.16 -36.42 36.85
CA PHE A 49 -20.55 -35.10 36.78
C PHE A 49 -21.17 -34.28 35.65
N THR A 50 -21.30 -32.99 35.90
CA THR A 50 -21.73 -32.00 34.91
C THR A 50 -21.06 -30.67 35.22
N CYS A 51 -20.91 -29.85 34.21
CA CYS A 51 -20.55 -28.45 34.39
C CYS A 51 -21.81 -27.58 34.34
N GLY A 52 -21.74 -26.40 34.98
CA GLY A 52 -22.80 -25.41 34.91
C GLY A 52 -22.95 -24.85 33.50
N THR A 53 -23.97 -24.00 33.31
CA THR A 53 -24.08 -23.23 32.08
C THR A 53 -22.83 -22.38 31.87
N ALA A 54 -22.42 -22.25 30.61
CA ALA A 54 -21.23 -21.50 30.22
C ALA A 54 -19.89 -21.99 30.80
N GLN A 55 -19.80 -23.30 31.07
CA GLN A 55 -18.57 -23.95 31.54
C GLN A 55 -18.19 -25.10 30.61
N MET A 56 -16.92 -25.47 30.65
CA MET A 56 -16.38 -26.63 29.95
C MET A 56 -15.60 -27.51 30.90
N LEU A 57 -15.57 -28.80 30.57
CA LEU A 57 -14.76 -29.78 31.26
C LEU A 57 -13.30 -29.63 30.84
N THR A 58 -12.43 -29.41 31.81
CA THR A 58 -10.98 -29.23 31.62
C THR A 58 -10.21 -30.02 32.66
N PHE A 59 -8.92 -30.24 32.42
CA PHE A 59 -8.00 -30.81 33.41
C PHE A 59 -7.01 -29.75 33.86
N ASN A 60 -6.71 -29.69 35.16
CA ASN A 60 -5.64 -28.83 35.66
C ASN A 60 -4.26 -29.44 35.40
N ALA A 61 -3.18 -28.73 35.76
CA ALA A 61 -1.80 -29.19 35.57
C ALA A 61 -1.48 -30.53 36.27
N SER A 62 -2.27 -30.92 37.27
CA SER A 62 -2.15 -32.20 37.98
C SER A 62 -3.05 -33.30 37.39
N GLY A 63 -3.71 -33.06 36.26
CA GLY A 63 -4.59 -34.03 35.61
C GLY A 63 -5.96 -34.20 36.30
N VAL A 64 -6.32 -33.33 37.24
CA VAL A 64 -7.62 -33.38 37.92
C VAL A 64 -8.67 -32.69 37.06
N MET A 65 -9.76 -33.40 36.81
CA MET A 65 -10.92 -32.90 36.05
C MET A 65 -11.69 -31.86 36.85
N GLY A 66 -12.09 -30.76 36.21
CA GLY A 66 -12.92 -29.71 36.78
C GLY A 66 -13.68 -28.92 35.72
N CYS A 67 -14.54 -28.01 36.17
CA CYS A 67 -15.26 -27.11 35.29
C CYS A 67 -14.58 -25.75 35.25
N THR A 68 -14.27 -25.28 34.05
CA THR A 68 -13.71 -23.95 33.83
C THR A 68 -14.75 -23.09 33.12
N SER A 69 -15.02 -21.90 33.66
CA SER A 69 -15.90 -20.92 33.03
C SER A 69 -15.25 -20.34 31.77
N TYR A 70 -16.04 -20.09 30.72
CA TYR A 70 -15.54 -19.47 29.48
C TYR A 70 -14.81 -18.15 29.74
N SER A 71 -15.24 -17.39 30.75
CA SER A 71 -14.63 -16.12 31.14
C SER A 71 -13.22 -16.22 31.71
N SER A 72 -12.76 -17.42 32.07
CA SER A 72 -11.48 -17.67 32.76
C SER A 72 -10.50 -18.52 31.96
N SER A 73 -10.89 -19.00 30.77
CA SER A 73 -10.03 -19.76 29.88
C SER A 73 -9.91 -18.97 28.58
N GLY A 74 -8.70 -18.72 28.07
CA GLY A 74 -8.42 -17.92 26.86
C GLY A 74 -8.90 -18.58 25.56
N ILE A 75 -10.10 -19.14 25.57
CA ILE A 75 -10.65 -19.99 24.52
C ILE A 75 -11.50 -19.11 23.61
N PHE A 76 -11.19 -19.17 22.32
CA PHE A 76 -11.96 -18.54 21.27
C PHE A 76 -12.79 -19.63 20.59
N ALA A 77 -14.09 -19.65 20.88
CA ALA A 77 -15.01 -20.69 20.40
C ALA A 77 -15.81 -20.20 19.18
N ASN A 78 -15.93 -21.07 18.16
CA ASN A 78 -16.84 -20.87 17.04
C ASN A 78 -18.30 -21.02 17.53
N GLY A 79 -19.15 -20.01 17.29
CA GLY A 79 -20.46 -19.88 17.96
C GLY A 79 -20.48 -18.85 19.10
N GLY A 80 -19.32 -18.30 19.46
CA GLY A 80 -19.18 -17.03 20.16
C GLY A 80 -18.88 -17.11 21.66
N ASN A 81 -18.22 -16.06 22.15
CA ASN A 81 -17.99 -15.76 23.55
C ASN A 81 -18.67 -14.43 23.88
N SER A 82 -19.28 -14.30 25.06
CA SER A 82 -19.70 -13.00 25.60
C SER A 82 -18.73 -12.59 26.71
N PHE A 83 -18.05 -11.46 26.54
CA PHE A 83 -17.06 -10.96 27.49
C PHE A 83 -17.59 -9.71 28.23
N GLY A 84 -17.42 -9.66 29.54
CA GLY A 84 -17.75 -8.48 30.36
C GLY A 84 -16.66 -7.39 30.34
N THR A 85 -15.52 -7.67 29.70
CA THR A 85 -14.38 -6.77 29.47
C THR A 85 -13.76 -7.10 28.11
N ALA A 86 -12.71 -6.38 27.67
CA ALA A 86 -12.06 -6.65 26.40
C ALA A 86 -11.46 -8.07 26.36
N ALA A 87 -11.78 -8.83 25.31
CA ALA A 87 -11.17 -10.13 25.06
C ALA A 87 -9.73 -9.96 24.58
N VAL A 88 -8.82 -10.79 25.08
CA VAL A 88 -7.41 -10.83 24.65
C VAL A 88 -7.11 -12.20 24.06
N LEU A 89 -6.69 -12.21 22.79
CA LEU A 89 -6.09 -13.37 22.12
C LEU A 89 -4.59 -13.10 21.97
N GLY A 90 -3.75 -13.94 22.56
CA GLY A 90 -2.30 -13.75 22.48
C GLY A 90 -1.53 -14.67 23.41
N THR A 91 -0.22 -14.48 23.42
CA THR A 91 0.74 -15.08 24.34
C THR A 91 1.13 -14.05 25.41
N ASN A 92 1.51 -14.51 26.60
CA ASN A 92 2.01 -13.66 27.70
C ASN A 92 3.49 -13.90 28.00
N ASP A 93 4.15 -14.72 27.17
CA ASP A 93 5.56 -15.05 27.23
C ASP A 93 6.26 -14.67 25.91
N ALA A 94 7.51 -15.08 25.73
CA ALA A 94 8.31 -14.75 24.56
C ALA A 94 7.96 -15.59 23.31
N GLN A 95 6.74 -16.13 23.22
CA GLN A 95 6.26 -16.89 22.07
C GLN A 95 5.47 -16.01 21.10
N SER A 96 5.53 -16.36 19.81
CA SER A 96 4.73 -15.73 18.76
C SER A 96 3.28 -16.23 18.80
N LEU A 97 2.33 -15.37 18.42
CA LEU A 97 0.97 -15.79 18.07
C LEU A 97 0.90 -16.08 16.57
N THR A 98 0.50 -17.29 16.19
CA THR A 98 0.39 -17.71 14.79
C THR A 98 -1.06 -18.04 14.43
N PHE A 99 -1.54 -17.48 13.33
CA PHE A 99 -2.77 -17.90 12.67
C PHE A 99 -2.41 -18.83 11.51
N GLU A 100 -2.96 -20.04 11.52
CA GLU A 100 -2.68 -21.07 10.53
C GLU A 100 -3.94 -21.52 9.79
N THR A 101 -3.77 -21.94 8.53
CA THR A 101 -4.77 -22.67 7.78
C THR A 101 -4.08 -23.80 7.03
N ASP A 102 -4.71 -24.98 6.99
CA ASP A 102 -4.13 -26.18 6.36
C ASP A 102 -2.72 -26.48 6.91
N ALA A 103 -2.56 -26.40 8.24
CA ALA A 103 -1.29 -26.58 8.96
C ALA A 103 -0.13 -25.66 8.50
N ASN A 104 -0.44 -24.52 7.86
CA ASN A 104 0.54 -23.55 7.40
C ASN A 104 0.30 -22.18 8.05
N PRO A 105 1.35 -21.51 8.61
CA PRO A 105 1.25 -20.13 9.08
C PRO A 105 0.83 -19.17 7.96
N ARG A 106 -0.26 -18.44 8.19
CA ARG A 106 -0.75 -17.38 7.28
C ARG A 106 -0.51 -15.99 7.86
N MET A 107 -0.53 -15.84 9.18
CA MET A 107 -0.14 -14.62 9.85
C MET A 107 0.62 -14.94 11.13
N THR A 108 1.72 -14.24 11.38
CA THR A 108 2.55 -14.39 12.58
C THR A 108 2.69 -13.06 13.27
N ILE A 109 2.44 -12.99 14.58
CA ILE A 109 2.79 -11.85 15.41
C ILE A 109 3.91 -12.29 16.33
N LEU A 110 5.13 -11.77 16.09
CA LEU A 110 6.29 -12.07 16.94
C LEU A 110 6.07 -11.51 18.35
N ALA A 111 6.75 -12.10 19.34
CA ALA A 111 6.84 -11.52 20.69
C ALA A 111 7.37 -10.08 20.70
N THR A 112 8.10 -9.66 19.65
CA THR A 112 8.55 -8.28 19.44
C THR A 112 7.49 -7.35 18.84
N GLY A 113 6.25 -7.82 18.62
CA GLY A 113 5.14 -7.06 18.07
C GLY A 113 5.11 -6.89 16.54
N LYS A 114 6.02 -7.54 15.81
CA LYS A 114 6.06 -7.47 14.33
C LYS A 114 5.08 -8.46 13.72
N VAL A 115 4.37 -8.03 12.67
CA VAL A 115 3.35 -8.82 11.98
C VAL A 115 3.89 -9.29 10.63
N GLY A 116 3.86 -10.60 10.39
CA GLY A 116 4.12 -11.23 9.11
C GLY A 116 2.82 -11.75 8.49
N VAL A 117 2.63 -11.56 7.18
CA VAL A 117 1.56 -12.20 6.39
C VAL A 117 2.21 -13.10 5.37
N ASN A 118 1.96 -14.42 5.49
CA ASN A 118 2.73 -15.49 4.84
C ASN A 118 4.25 -15.38 5.10
N GLU A 119 4.60 -14.82 6.26
CA GLU A 119 5.98 -14.63 6.74
C GLU A 119 6.04 -14.99 8.22
N THR A 120 7.04 -15.79 8.61
CA THR A 120 7.22 -16.25 9.99
C THR A 120 8.33 -15.50 10.73
N ALA A 121 9.21 -14.82 10.01
CA ALA A 121 10.29 -13.99 10.55
C ALA A 121 10.21 -12.55 10.02
N PRO A 122 9.13 -11.80 10.31
CA PRO A 122 8.98 -10.43 9.85
C PRO A 122 10.11 -9.52 10.36
N THR A 123 10.77 -8.80 9.45
CA THR A 123 11.85 -7.86 9.79
C THR A 123 11.34 -6.43 9.99
N GLY A 124 10.26 -6.05 9.30
CA GLY A 124 9.51 -4.81 9.50
C GLY A 124 8.29 -4.97 10.41
N ASN A 125 7.64 -3.87 10.77
CA ASN A 125 6.42 -3.88 11.60
C ASN A 125 5.28 -4.67 10.94
N LEU A 126 5.17 -4.56 9.61
CA LEU A 126 4.32 -5.38 8.77
C LEU A 126 5.17 -5.90 7.60
N HIS A 127 5.31 -7.21 7.47
CA HIS A 127 6.06 -7.86 6.39
C HIS A 127 5.12 -8.82 5.64
N LEU A 128 4.83 -8.51 4.38
CA LEU A 128 4.10 -9.40 3.50
C LEU A 128 5.13 -10.13 2.63
N SER A 129 5.06 -11.44 2.57
CA SER A 129 6.00 -12.27 1.81
C SER A 129 5.27 -13.41 1.13
N ASN A 130 5.63 -13.73 -0.11
CA ASN A 130 5.11 -14.88 -0.83
C ASN A 130 6.06 -15.25 -1.96
N THR A 131 5.97 -16.47 -2.46
CA THR A 131 6.72 -16.91 -3.66
C THR A 131 6.14 -16.31 -4.95
N GLY A 132 4.89 -15.87 -4.91
CA GLY A 132 4.21 -15.16 -6.01
C GLY A 132 4.19 -13.64 -5.85
N ALA A 133 3.22 -13.01 -6.52
CA ALA A 133 2.93 -11.59 -6.33
C ALA A 133 2.59 -11.29 -4.86
N VAL A 134 3.18 -10.23 -4.31
CA VAL A 134 2.85 -9.71 -2.99
C VAL A 134 2.33 -8.29 -3.15
N ASP A 135 1.15 -8.02 -2.61
CA ASP A 135 0.56 -6.69 -2.66
C ASP A 135 -0.11 -6.21 -1.39
N LEU A 136 -0.14 -4.89 -1.24
CA LEU A 136 -1.06 -4.17 -0.37
C LEU A 136 -2.16 -3.58 -1.25
N ARG A 137 -3.41 -3.87 -0.93
CA ARG A 137 -4.60 -3.41 -1.67
C ARG A 137 -5.46 -2.49 -0.83
N ILE A 138 -5.89 -1.39 -1.42
CA ILE A 138 -6.86 -0.45 -0.87
C ILE A 138 -7.98 -0.32 -1.89
N GLN A 139 -9.22 -0.40 -1.46
CA GLN A 139 -10.39 -0.30 -2.34
C GLN A 139 -11.48 0.51 -1.66
N ASP A 140 -11.90 1.58 -2.34
CA ASP A 140 -13.19 2.20 -2.09
C ASP A 140 -14.24 1.52 -2.96
N LYS A 141 -15.29 0.98 -2.33
CA LYS A 141 -16.44 0.35 -3.01
C LYS A 141 -17.66 1.28 -3.06
N SER A 142 -17.46 2.58 -2.87
CA SER A 142 -18.51 3.59 -3.02
C SER A 142 -19.04 3.64 -4.46
N GLY A 143 -20.02 4.53 -4.71
CA GLY A 143 -20.67 4.66 -6.02
C GLY A 143 -19.74 5.03 -7.19
N THR A 144 -18.49 5.41 -6.93
CA THR A 144 -17.44 5.54 -7.94
C THR A 144 -16.20 4.80 -7.43
N PRO A 145 -16.13 3.47 -7.66
CA PRO A 145 -15.08 2.65 -7.09
C PRO A 145 -13.70 3.10 -7.55
N VAL A 146 -12.77 3.13 -6.61
CA VAL A 146 -11.35 3.34 -6.88
C VAL A 146 -10.53 2.32 -6.10
N THR A 147 -9.49 1.81 -6.74
CA THR A 147 -8.55 0.86 -6.16
C THR A 147 -7.13 1.42 -6.25
N MET A 148 -6.33 1.10 -5.25
CA MET A 148 -4.89 1.27 -5.27
C MET A 148 -4.23 -0.04 -4.86
N ARG A 149 -3.13 -0.36 -5.52
CA ARG A 149 -2.30 -1.51 -5.21
C ARG A 149 -0.84 -1.12 -5.23
N ILE A 150 -0.10 -1.53 -4.19
CA ILE A 150 1.37 -1.50 -4.19
C ILE A 150 1.81 -2.96 -4.28
N LEU A 151 2.63 -3.29 -5.27
CA LEU A 151 2.95 -4.66 -5.64
C LEU A 151 4.45 -4.83 -5.90
N SER A 152 4.99 -5.96 -5.46
CA SER A 152 6.26 -6.49 -5.98
C SER A 152 5.98 -7.78 -6.75
N GLN A 153 6.35 -7.82 -8.03
CA GLN A 153 6.17 -8.99 -8.90
C GLN A 153 7.16 -8.96 -10.06
N GLY A 154 7.66 -10.13 -10.47
CA GLY A 154 8.45 -10.26 -11.70
C GLY A 154 9.75 -9.42 -11.72
N GLY A 155 10.31 -9.08 -10.56
CA GLY A 155 11.52 -8.25 -10.45
C GLY A 155 11.29 -6.74 -10.50
N ALA A 156 10.04 -6.28 -10.48
CA ALA A 156 9.69 -4.87 -10.45
C ALA A 156 8.72 -4.54 -9.32
N ASN A 157 8.71 -3.26 -8.95
CA ASN A 157 7.78 -2.69 -7.98
C ASN A 157 6.80 -1.78 -8.71
N TYR A 158 5.53 -1.83 -8.31
CA TYR A 158 4.44 -1.14 -8.96
C TYR A 158 3.59 -0.37 -7.94
N ILE A 159 3.08 0.77 -8.38
CA ILE A 159 1.98 1.51 -7.75
C ILE A 159 0.91 1.62 -8.82
N GLU A 160 -0.20 0.91 -8.65
CA GLU A 160 -1.26 0.76 -9.64
C GLU A 160 -2.56 1.39 -9.12
N SER A 161 -3.31 2.04 -10.00
CA SER A 161 -4.63 2.62 -9.71
C SER A 161 -5.67 2.22 -10.76
N GLY A 162 -6.84 1.81 -10.30
CA GLY A 162 -7.93 1.30 -11.14
C GLY A 162 -9.30 1.62 -10.56
N THR A 163 -10.36 1.16 -11.23
CA THR A 163 -11.70 1.12 -10.63
C THR A 163 -12.00 -0.25 -10.01
N ASP A 164 -11.19 -1.26 -10.32
CA ASP A 164 -11.18 -2.58 -9.71
C ASP A 164 -9.75 -3.19 -9.74
N PHE A 165 -9.61 -4.51 -9.53
CA PHE A 165 -8.31 -5.21 -9.61
C PHE A 165 -8.16 -6.02 -10.90
N THR A 166 -8.85 -5.62 -11.98
CA THR A 166 -8.69 -6.20 -13.31
C THR A 166 -7.67 -5.41 -14.13
N ASN A 167 -7.17 -6.00 -15.21
CA ASN A 167 -6.20 -5.35 -16.10
C ASN A 167 -6.84 -4.44 -17.16
N THR A 168 -8.12 -4.14 -17.05
CA THR A 168 -8.88 -3.33 -18.02
C THR A 168 -9.32 -1.98 -17.46
N THR A 169 -9.00 -1.68 -16.20
CA THR A 169 -9.43 -0.44 -15.54
C THR A 169 -8.23 0.44 -15.18
N SER A 170 -8.48 1.74 -15.14
CA SER A 170 -7.53 2.73 -14.66
C SER A 170 -8.28 3.82 -13.91
N ALA A 171 -7.62 4.41 -12.92
CA ALA A 171 -8.11 5.57 -12.19
C ALA A 171 -6.97 6.57 -11.99
N ASP A 172 -7.31 7.84 -11.76
CA ASP A 172 -6.31 8.85 -11.47
C ASP A 172 -5.55 8.52 -10.17
N LEU A 173 -4.24 8.74 -10.15
CA LEU A 173 -3.40 8.70 -8.95
C LEU A 173 -3.02 10.14 -8.58
N HIS A 174 -3.38 10.56 -7.37
CA HIS A 174 -3.09 11.91 -6.87
C HIS A 174 -2.08 11.88 -5.72
N PHE A 175 -1.13 12.80 -5.75
CA PHE A 175 -0.23 13.11 -4.66
C PHE A 175 -0.62 14.46 -4.08
N THR A 176 -1.05 14.46 -2.82
CA THR A 176 -1.70 15.61 -2.21
C THR A 176 -1.10 15.93 -0.85
N ASP A 177 -1.43 17.11 -0.33
CA ASP A 177 -1.35 17.33 1.11
C ASP A 177 -2.40 16.49 1.87
N MET A 178 -2.30 16.49 3.20
CA MET A 178 -3.28 15.85 4.07
C MET A 178 -4.67 16.44 3.79
N MET A 179 -5.68 15.57 3.65
CA MET A 179 -7.06 15.94 3.26
C MET A 179 -7.24 16.47 1.83
N GLY A 180 -6.20 16.49 1.00
CA GLY A 180 -6.36 16.70 -0.44
C GLY A 180 -6.71 18.12 -0.89
N VAL A 181 -6.39 19.14 -0.09
CA VAL A 181 -6.61 20.55 -0.42
C VAL A 181 -5.78 20.94 -1.64
N ASN A 182 -4.51 20.56 -1.64
CA ASN A 182 -3.59 20.75 -2.75
C ASN A 182 -3.23 19.41 -3.37
N LYS A 183 -3.32 19.34 -4.70
CA LYS A 183 -2.83 18.22 -5.50
C LYS A 183 -1.53 18.63 -6.17
N TRP A 184 -0.40 18.19 -5.63
CA TRP A 184 0.92 18.54 -6.13
C TRP A 184 1.28 17.78 -7.39
N MET A 185 0.85 16.53 -7.50
CA MET A 185 0.99 15.72 -8.71
C MET A 185 -0.28 14.92 -8.98
N THR A 186 -0.63 14.79 -10.25
CA THR A 186 -1.71 13.94 -10.74
C THR A 186 -1.17 13.09 -11.88
N ILE A 187 -1.35 11.77 -11.80
CA ILE A 187 -1.25 10.87 -12.95
C ILE A 187 -2.67 10.51 -13.33
N LYS A 188 -3.10 10.91 -14.52
CA LYS A 188 -4.45 10.63 -15.02
C LYS A 188 -4.58 9.15 -15.40
N ALA A 189 -5.81 8.65 -15.39
CA ALA A 189 -6.16 7.32 -15.86
C ALA A 189 -5.74 7.04 -17.32
N ASP A 190 -5.51 8.09 -18.12
CA ASP A 190 -5.01 8.04 -19.49
C ASP A 190 -3.48 8.20 -19.61
N GLY A 191 -2.76 8.19 -18.49
CA GLY A 191 -1.29 8.23 -18.41
C GLY A 191 -0.68 9.64 -18.41
N LYS A 192 -1.47 10.71 -18.52
CA LYS A 192 -0.94 12.08 -18.47
C LYS A 192 -0.48 12.46 -17.06
N VAL A 193 0.68 13.08 -16.95
CA VAL A 193 1.25 13.52 -15.66
C VAL A 193 1.16 15.05 -15.54
N GLY A 194 0.47 15.52 -14.52
CA GLY A 194 0.37 16.93 -14.12
C GLY A 194 1.13 17.20 -12.83
N ILE A 195 1.92 18.26 -12.76
CA ILE A 195 2.49 18.82 -11.53
C ILE A 195 1.89 20.22 -11.32
N ASN A 196 1.34 20.48 -10.13
CA ASN A 196 0.53 21.66 -9.80
C ASN A 196 -0.67 21.89 -10.75
N THR A 197 -1.17 20.83 -11.39
CA THR A 197 -2.39 20.82 -12.20
C THR A 197 -3.08 19.47 -12.11
N ASN A 198 -4.41 19.49 -12.08
CA ASN A 198 -5.24 18.28 -11.96
C ASN A 198 -5.85 17.84 -13.30
N ALA A 199 -5.69 18.67 -14.32
CA ALA A 199 -6.18 18.43 -15.66
C ALA A 199 -5.03 18.67 -16.65
N PRO A 200 -3.99 17.81 -16.64
CA PRO A 200 -2.91 17.93 -17.62
C PRO A 200 -3.49 17.81 -19.04
N ALA A 201 -3.27 18.82 -19.88
CA ALA A 201 -3.72 18.82 -21.27
C ALA A 201 -2.77 18.05 -22.21
N THR A 202 -1.52 17.84 -21.78
CA THR A 202 -0.44 17.15 -22.49
C THR A 202 0.08 15.97 -21.67
N ASN A 203 0.88 15.09 -22.28
CA ASN A 203 1.43 13.90 -21.61
C ASN A 203 2.21 14.22 -20.33
N PHE A 204 2.92 15.35 -20.32
CA PHE A 204 3.54 15.92 -19.12
C PHE A 204 3.28 17.42 -19.09
N GLN A 205 2.66 17.92 -18.01
CA GLN A 205 2.38 19.33 -17.80
C GLN A 205 2.82 19.76 -16.40
N VAL A 206 3.63 20.81 -16.31
CA VAL A 206 4.00 21.44 -15.04
C VAL A 206 3.48 22.87 -15.02
N LYS A 207 2.69 23.23 -13.99
CA LYS A 207 2.25 24.61 -13.74
C LYS A 207 3.19 25.28 -12.74
N GLY A 208 3.64 26.49 -13.05
CA GLY A 208 4.60 27.23 -12.22
C GLY A 208 6.07 27.07 -12.64
N GLY A 209 6.31 26.57 -13.86
CA GLY A 209 7.66 26.37 -14.41
C GLY A 209 8.31 25.06 -13.97
N ALA A 210 9.25 24.55 -14.76
CA ALA A 210 10.05 23.36 -14.45
C ALA A 210 11.48 23.55 -14.96
N VAL A 211 12.44 23.01 -14.23
CA VAL A 211 13.81 22.81 -14.73
C VAL A 211 13.88 21.39 -15.27
N ILE A 212 14.20 21.23 -16.57
CA ILE A 212 14.32 19.93 -17.24
C ILE A 212 15.73 19.85 -17.85
N GLY A 213 16.61 19.01 -17.31
CA GLY A 213 17.99 18.83 -17.78
C GLY A 213 19.01 18.59 -16.64
N ASP A 214 20.27 18.34 -17.01
CA ASP A 214 21.38 18.18 -16.06
C ASP A 214 21.90 19.55 -15.57
N LEU A 215 22.14 19.69 -14.27
CA LEU A 215 22.75 20.88 -13.68
C LEU A 215 24.27 20.92 -13.90
N ALA A 216 24.91 19.76 -14.17
CA ALA A 216 26.35 19.60 -14.13
C ALA A 216 27.17 20.39 -15.17
N PRO A 217 26.64 20.79 -16.35
CA PRO A 217 27.36 21.71 -17.22
C PRO A 217 26.91 23.18 -17.07
N PHE A 218 26.06 23.56 -16.10
CA PHE A 218 25.77 24.98 -15.88
C PHE A 218 26.96 25.66 -15.19
N PRO A 219 27.62 26.64 -15.83
CA PRO A 219 28.65 27.42 -15.16
C PRO A 219 28.04 28.06 -13.91
N SER A 220 28.77 28.09 -12.78
CA SER A 220 28.30 28.63 -11.49
C SER A 220 27.74 30.07 -11.56
N ALA A 221 28.00 30.79 -12.65
CA ALA A 221 27.46 32.11 -12.96
C ALA A 221 26.00 32.11 -13.49
N PHE A 222 25.43 30.94 -13.81
CA PHE A 222 24.05 30.73 -14.25
C PHE A 222 23.32 29.82 -13.25
N SER A 223 22.88 30.37 -12.13
CA SER A 223 22.28 29.58 -11.04
C SER A 223 20.75 29.59 -11.00
N ALA A 224 20.09 30.34 -11.89
CA ALA A 224 18.64 30.50 -11.85
C ALA A 224 18.01 30.42 -13.25
N ILE A 225 17.22 29.38 -13.46
CA ILE A 225 16.15 29.40 -14.46
C ILE A 225 15.02 30.22 -13.84
N THR A 226 14.81 31.43 -14.34
CA THR A 226 13.73 32.29 -13.86
C THR A 226 12.38 31.60 -14.06
N THR A 227 11.47 31.78 -13.10
CA THR A 227 10.10 31.22 -12.99
C THR A 227 9.19 31.35 -14.23
N GLU A 228 9.67 31.98 -15.30
CA GLU A 228 9.01 32.09 -16.60
C GLU A 228 9.59 31.13 -17.65
N ALA A 229 10.11 29.97 -17.24
CA ALA A 229 10.29 28.83 -18.16
C ALA A 229 8.90 28.27 -18.53
N LEU A 230 8.19 28.98 -19.39
CA LEU A 230 7.06 28.46 -20.13
C LEU A 230 7.64 27.64 -21.29
N ASN A 231 7.57 26.31 -21.18
CA ASN A 231 7.30 25.49 -22.38
C ASN A 231 5.86 25.79 -22.81
N ALA A 232 5.60 27.03 -23.24
CA ALA A 232 4.34 27.45 -23.80
C ALA A 232 4.38 27.17 -25.28
N THR A 233 3.43 26.35 -25.73
CA THR A 233 2.81 26.59 -27.03
C THR A 233 2.35 28.05 -27.05
N LEU A 234 3.12 28.94 -27.70
CA LEU A 234 2.72 30.32 -27.89
C LEU A 234 1.43 30.34 -28.72
N ARG A 235 0.50 31.20 -28.31
CA ARG A 235 -0.89 31.28 -28.77
C ARG A 235 -1.02 31.45 -30.28
N ASN A 236 -2.15 30.95 -30.79
CA ASN A 236 -2.69 31.19 -32.13
C ASN A 236 -2.72 32.70 -32.44
N HIS A 237 -1.85 33.18 -33.33
CA HIS A 237 -1.96 34.53 -33.89
C HIS A 237 -2.90 34.47 -35.10
N THR A 238 -4.14 34.93 -34.90
CA THR A 238 -5.03 35.23 -36.03
C THR A 238 -4.66 36.61 -36.55
N GLU A 239 -3.84 36.70 -37.59
CA GLU A 239 -3.81 37.90 -38.43
C GLU A 239 -4.75 37.73 -39.61
N THR A 240 -5.19 38.84 -40.19
CA THR A 240 -6.32 38.99 -41.13
C THR A 240 -6.10 38.28 -42.48
N THR A 241 -5.11 37.40 -42.61
CA THR A 241 -4.85 36.57 -43.79
C THR A 241 -4.07 35.31 -43.41
N GLY A 242 -4.77 34.35 -42.79
CA GLY A 242 -4.31 32.96 -42.63
C GLY A 242 -3.84 32.61 -41.21
N ASN A 243 -4.38 31.52 -40.67
CA ASN A 243 -3.92 30.95 -39.40
C ASN A 243 -2.55 30.29 -39.60
N TYR A 244 -1.52 30.77 -38.91
CA TYR A 244 -0.26 30.04 -38.76
C TYR A 244 -0.16 29.45 -37.35
N VAL A 245 0.11 28.15 -37.27
CA VAL A 245 0.42 27.46 -36.02
C VAL A 245 1.93 27.43 -35.88
N ALA A 246 2.49 28.29 -35.03
CA ALA A 246 3.89 28.21 -34.63
C ALA A 246 3.99 27.43 -33.31
N ALA A 247 4.88 26.43 -33.28
CA ALA A 247 5.24 25.72 -32.05
C ALA A 247 6.73 25.91 -31.79
N GLY A 248 7.09 26.22 -30.54
CA GLY A 248 8.48 26.40 -30.16
C GLY A 248 8.73 26.29 -28.67
N ALA A 249 9.98 26.02 -28.29
CA ALA A 249 10.45 26.01 -26.91
C ALA A 249 11.26 27.28 -26.64
N TYR A 250 11.00 27.94 -25.50
CA TYR A 250 11.73 29.11 -25.03
C TYR A 250 12.40 28.78 -23.69
N GLN A 251 13.73 28.91 -23.64
CA GLN A 251 14.47 28.79 -22.39
C GLN A 251 15.30 30.05 -22.16
N ARG A 252 15.12 30.66 -20.99
CA ARG A 252 15.85 31.87 -20.56
C ARG A 252 16.84 31.52 -19.45
N PHE A 253 18.09 31.91 -19.64
CA PHE A 253 19.17 31.77 -18.68
C PHE A 253 19.49 33.15 -18.10
N SER A 254 19.13 33.36 -16.84
CA SER A 254 19.43 34.59 -16.13
C SER A 254 20.66 34.38 -15.24
N PRO A 255 21.64 35.30 -15.27
CA PRO A 255 22.79 35.22 -14.38
C PRO A 255 22.39 35.39 -12.91
N THR A 256 23.25 34.95 -11.99
CA THR A 256 23.16 35.31 -10.57
C THR A 256 23.10 36.84 -10.37
N ALA A 257 22.44 37.28 -9.30
CA ALA A 257 22.55 38.68 -8.86
C ALA A 257 24.04 39.01 -8.68
N ASN A 258 24.52 40.07 -9.35
CA ASN A 258 25.91 40.53 -9.43
C ASN A 258 26.85 39.80 -10.42
N SER A 259 26.34 38.99 -11.34
CA SER A 259 27.17 38.44 -12.44
C SER A 259 27.44 39.49 -13.53
N THR A 260 28.64 39.45 -14.12
CA THR A 260 29.03 40.26 -15.29
C THR A 260 28.56 39.66 -16.62
N LEU A 261 27.94 38.47 -16.61
CA LEU A 261 27.47 37.79 -17.81
C LEU A 261 26.08 38.29 -18.22
N SER A 262 25.79 38.28 -19.52
CA SER A 262 24.47 38.64 -20.05
C SER A 262 23.45 37.51 -19.92
N THR A 263 22.16 37.85 -19.85
CA THR A 263 21.06 36.89 -20.03
C THR A 263 21.14 36.27 -21.43
N HIS A 264 21.00 34.95 -21.53
CA HIS A 264 20.94 34.22 -22.80
C HIS A 264 19.56 33.59 -22.97
N SER A 265 19.07 33.50 -24.21
CA SER A 265 17.83 32.80 -24.54
C SER A 265 18.01 31.89 -25.74
N LEU A 266 17.53 30.65 -25.64
CA LEU A 266 17.44 29.72 -26.75
C LEU A 266 15.98 29.65 -27.21
N VAL A 267 15.78 29.86 -28.52
CA VAL A 267 14.47 29.83 -29.18
C VAL A 267 14.58 28.84 -30.35
N SER A 268 13.80 27.75 -30.32
CA SER A 268 13.59 26.89 -31.50
C SER A 268 12.12 26.97 -31.89
N ILE A 269 11.83 27.48 -33.10
CA ILE A 269 10.48 27.60 -33.66
C ILE A 269 10.43 26.76 -34.94
N VAL A 270 9.39 25.95 -35.09
CA VAL A 270 9.05 25.26 -36.35
C VAL A 270 7.74 25.84 -36.87
N VAL A 271 7.71 26.20 -38.16
CA VAL A 271 6.50 26.65 -38.87
C VAL A 271 6.12 25.61 -39.93
N PRO A 272 5.24 24.64 -39.59
CA PRO A 272 5.04 23.46 -40.43
C PRO A 272 4.09 23.66 -41.63
N ASN A 273 3.36 24.79 -41.74
CA ASN A 273 2.37 25.02 -42.80
C ASN A 273 2.57 26.37 -43.50
N VAL A 274 3.57 26.46 -44.37
CA VAL A 274 3.75 27.59 -45.29
C VAL A 274 3.09 27.24 -46.64
N PRO A 275 2.01 27.91 -47.08
CA PRO A 275 1.37 27.64 -48.37
C PRO A 275 2.32 27.83 -49.55
N SER A 276 2.09 27.09 -50.64
CA SER A 276 2.82 27.27 -51.90
C SER A 276 2.72 28.72 -52.39
N GLY A 277 3.87 29.36 -52.65
CA GLY A 277 3.95 30.76 -53.07
C GLY A 277 4.12 31.78 -51.93
N VAL A 278 4.13 31.35 -50.66
CA VAL A 278 4.46 32.21 -49.52
C VAL A 278 5.96 32.10 -49.22
N THR A 279 6.73 33.13 -49.56
CA THR A 279 8.12 33.24 -49.12
C THR A 279 8.17 33.86 -47.73
N VAL A 280 8.66 33.12 -46.74
CA VAL A 280 8.94 33.67 -45.41
C VAL A 280 10.19 34.54 -45.51
N THR A 281 10.02 35.82 -45.84
CA THR A 281 11.13 36.77 -46.04
C THR A 281 11.60 37.46 -44.76
N SER A 282 10.86 37.34 -43.67
CA SER A 282 11.34 37.66 -42.32
C SER A 282 10.49 36.93 -41.26
N GLN A 283 11.13 36.10 -40.45
CA GLN A 283 10.82 36.17 -39.02
C GLN A 283 11.73 37.26 -38.49
N ASN A 284 11.23 38.21 -37.71
CA ASN A 284 12.10 39.15 -37.02
C ASN A 284 13.25 38.38 -36.38
N GLU A 285 14.47 38.78 -36.71
CA GLU A 285 15.72 38.10 -36.43
C GLU A 285 15.81 37.63 -34.97
N ALA A 286 15.63 36.33 -34.77
CA ALA A 286 16.18 35.60 -33.64
C ALA A 286 16.60 34.19 -34.09
N PHE A 287 17.20 34.10 -35.29
CA PHE A 287 18.14 33.05 -35.62
C PHE A 287 19.53 33.69 -35.56
N HIS A 288 20.27 33.37 -34.49
CA HIS A 288 21.59 33.87 -34.08
C HIS A 288 21.67 35.28 -33.47
N ALA A 289 21.29 35.41 -32.20
CA ALA A 289 21.96 36.39 -31.32
C ALA A 289 23.24 35.76 -30.73
N ASN A 290 24.23 35.48 -31.59
CA ASN A 290 25.63 35.51 -31.19
C ASN A 290 26.32 36.66 -31.94
N ALA A 291 25.77 37.87 -31.78
CA ALA A 291 26.62 39.04 -31.70
C ALA A 291 26.84 39.28 -30.20
N THR A 292 27.95 38.76 -29.66
CA THR A 292 28.46 39.18 -28.36
C THR A 292 28.70 40.69 -28.40
N ARG A 293 27.70 41.49 -27.99
CA ARG A 293 27.96 42.89 -27.67
C ARG A 293 28.60 42.92 -26.30
N ASN A 294 29.93 42.84 -26.27
CA ASN A 294 30.72 43.09 -25.08
C ASN A 294 30.50 44.56 -24.67
N ARG A 295 29.69 44.79 -23.64
CA ARG A 295 29.62 46.12 -23.00
C ARG A 295 30.79 46.19 -22.02
N TYR A 296 31.98 46.47 -22.53
CA TYR A 296 33.01 47.07 -21.69
C TYR A 296 32.52 48.46 -21.30
N ALA A 297 32.61 48.76 -20.00
CA ALA A 297 32.34 50.10 -19.49
C ALA A 297 33.34 51.09 -20.10
N GLY A 298 32.85 51.98 -20.96
CA GLY A 298 33.55 53.20 -21.36
C GLY A 298 34.58 53.05 -22.49
N ASN A 299 34.13 52.82 -23.73
CA ASN A 299 34.61 53.55 -24.92
C ASN A 299 33.67 53.28 -26.12
N VAL A 300 33.42 54.33 -26.90
CA VAL A 300 32.57 54.33 -28.09
C VAL A 300 33.43 53.92 -29.28
N ASP A 301 33.27 52.69 -29.78
CA ASP A 301 33.84 52.29 -31.07
C ASP A 301 32.80 52.49 -32.17
N ALA A 302 33.06 53.47 -33.02
CA ALA A 302 32.37 53.70 -34.28
C ALA A 302 32.93 52.72 -35.32
N GLY A 303 32.09 51.79 -35.77
CA GLY A 303 32.40 50.89 -36.88
C GLY A 303 31.12 50.40 -37.55
N THR A 304 31.00 50.65 -38.86
CA THR A 304 29.89 50.17 -39.69
C THR A 304 30.17 48.71 -40.08
N VAL A 305 29.30 47.77 -39.69
CA VAL A 305 29.34 46.40 -40.21
C VAL A 305 28.68 46.41 -41.59
N SER A 306 29.50 46.43 -42.64
CA SER A 306 29.04 46.24 -44.01
C SER A 306 28.72 44.76 -44.25
N TYR A 307 27.59 44.54 -44.93
CA TYR A 307 27.12 43.28 -45.51
C TYR A 307 28.25 42.35 -45.98
N LEU A 308 28.22 41.08 -45.55
CA LEU A 308 28.81 39.98 -46.29
C LEU A 308 27.74 39.42 -47.24
N ALA A 309 27.64 40.04 -48.41
CA ALA A 309 27.06 39.43 -49.59
C ALA A 309 28.16 39.24 -50.63
N SER A 310 28.52 38.00 -50.92
CA SER A 310 29.04 37.50 -52.21
C SER A 310 29.56 36.06 -52.02
N GLY A 311 29.14 35.05 -52.78
CA GLY A 311 28.23 35.02 -53.92
C GLY A 311 27.78 33.59 -54.23
#